data_AF-A0A1H8W6C4-F1
#
_entry.id   AF-A0A1H8W6C4-F1
#
_cell.length_a   1.000
_cell.length_b   1.000
_cell.length_c   1.000
_cell.angle_alpha   90.00
_cell.angle_beta   90.00
_cell.angle_gamma   90.00
#
_symmetry.space_group_name_H-M   'P 1'
#
loop_
_entity.id
_entity.type
_entity.pdbx_description
1 polymer ?
#
loop_
_entity_poly.entity_id
_entity_poly.type
_entity_poly.pdbx_seq_one_letter_code
_entity_poly.pdbx_strand_id
1 'polypeptide(L)'
;MGTSTDEVPDSEADSGDEKPDEVSVFDQRELSEIHKEIQETYLADDRPWVIGYSGGKDSTTALQLIWYAIAELDDDQQTKPIYVISSDTLVETPKIVNHITSTLSNINEYAEKEDLPFEAHKVYPEVSDSFWVNLLGRGYPAPNQTFRWCTDRLKIDPADNFIREKVSEHGEVIVVLGARKSESATRKQVMELHSIDGSVLSRHSKFANAFVYTPIEDFLVDDVWSYLLSVESPWGKNNRDLAALYQEADDECPMVIDTSTPSCGNSRFGCWTCTVVSEDKAMENMIDGGDEWMEPLLEFRDLLKSTQDPDEKPKYREMKGRRHGYVREKDNGSTGIIPRAYKLEFRKHLLRKLLETEVEVNKRRGEEMEHLDLIRKPELKEIRRLWRTEESDWEDSVPQIYEEATGESLDWVTDDLGSFSAEEKEVLREVCAEHDLPPELLQKLLDTELQHHGMKRRSSIYTEIDKVFREDWRSVEEIVADVNGEDADRWEYELSYDELA
;
A
#
# COMPACT_ATOMS: atom_id res chain seq x y z
N MET A 1 -44.41 22.27 -51.17
CA MET A 1 -43.36 22.80 -52.07
C MET A 1 -42.62 23.89 -51.31
N GLY A 2 -41.29 23.79 -51.23
CA GLY A 2 -40.37 24.77 -50.62
C GLY A 2 -40.12 24.54 -49.12
N THR A 3 -39.16 23.70 -48.71
CA THR A 3 -37.71 23.98 -48.48
C THR A 3 -37.44 25.08 -47.45
N SER A 4 -37.11 24.67 -46.23
CA SER A 4 -36.20 25.39 -45.35
C SER A 4 -35.37 24.34 -44.63
N THR A 5 -34.14 24.15 -45.12
CA THR A 5 -33.07 23.41 -44.48
C THR A 5 -32.39 24.39 -43.54
N ASP A 6 -32.53 24.19 -42.23
CA ASP A 6 -31.75 24.91 -41.24
C ASP A 6 -30.34 24.32 -41.22
N GLU A 7 -29.39 25.16 -41.62
CA GLU A 7 -27.95 24.95 -41.52
C GLU A 7 -27.55 24.89 -40.05
N VAL A 8 -26.99 23.75 -39.63
CA VAL A 8 -26.21 23.63 -38.40
C VAL A 8 -24.83 24.21 -38.72
N PRO A 9 -24.30 25.20 -37.98
CA PRO A 9 -22.92 25.62 -38.16
C PRO A 9 -22.00 24.53 -37.60
N ASP A 10 -21.13 24.00 -38.45
CA ASP A 10 -19.94 23.24 -38.04
C ASP A 10 -19.11 24.13 -37.10
N SER A 11 -19.15 23.82 -35.81
CA SER A 11 -18.12 24.27 -34.88
C SER A 11 -16.94 23.33 -35.03
N GLU A 12 -15.94 23.77 -35.80
CA GLU A 12 -14.58 23.22 -35.75
C GLU A 12 -14.09 23.31 -34.29
N ALA A 13 -14.15 22.18 -33.59
CA ALA A 13 -13.46 21.94 -32.34
C ALA A 13 -12.24 21.07 -32.67
N ASP A 14 -11.17 21.72 -33.13
CA ASP A 14 -9.82 21.16 -33.06
C ASP A 14 -8.86 22.31 -32.73
N SER A 15 -9.02 22.88 -31.54
CA SER A 15 -7.92 23.55 -30.86
C SER A 15 -7.16 22.47 -30.14
N GLY A 16 -6.10 21.96 -30.76
CA GLY A 16 -5.09 21.17 -30.08
C GLY A 16 -4.70 21.89 -28.80
N ASP A 17 -4.85 21.20 -27.67
CA ASP A 17 -4.18 21.57 -26.43
C ASP A 17 -2.68 21.48 -26.70
N GLU A 18 -2.07 22.56 -27.18
CA GLU A 18 -0.64 22.78 -27.06
C GLU A 18 -0.35 22.78 -25.56
N LYS A 19 0.22 21.66 -25.07
CA LYS A 19 0.82 21.62 -23.74
C LYS A 19 1.75 22.83 -23.63
N PRO A 20 1.67 23.63 -22.55
CA PRO A 20 2.57 24.76 -22.39
C PRO A 20 4.01 24.28 -22.53
N ASP A 21 4.84 25.00 -23.29
CA ASP A 21 6.25 24.68 -23.53
C ASP A 21 6.95 24.38 -22.19
N GLU A 22 7.11 23.09 -21.88
CA GLU A 22 7.85 22.63 -20.73
C GLU A 22 9.34 22.82 -21.07
N VAL A 23 9.98 23.81 -20.45
CA VAL A 23 11.41 24.11 -20.68
C VAL A 23 12.24 23.20 -19.80
N SER A 24 13.24 22.53 -20.39
CA SER A 24 14.20 21.69 -19.66
C SER A 24 14.94 22.51 -18.60
N VAL A 25 15.16 21.91 -17.42
CA VAL A 25 15.97 22.53 -16.37
C VAL A 25 17.41 22.80 -16.84
N PHE A 26 17.94 21.93 -17.71
CA PHE A 26 19.31 22.01 -18.20
C PHE A 26 19.53 23.10 -19.26
N ASP A 27 18.45 23.64 -19.84
CA ASP A 27 18.53 24.84 -20.68
C ASP A 27 18.68 26.13 -19.85
N GLN A 28 18.37 26.05 -18.55
CA GLN A 28 18.33 27.21 -17.65
C GLN A 28 19.44 27.20 -16.60
N ARG A 29 19.87 26.01 -16.17
CA ARG A 29 20.83 25.80 -15.09
C ARG A 29 21.85 24.74 -15.46
N GLU A 30 23.10 25.00 -15.12
CA GLU A 30 24.16 23.99 -15.19
C GLU A 30 24.06 23.03 -14.00
N LEU A 31 24.52 21.79 -14.17
CA LEU A 31 24.52 20.79 -13.09
C LEU A 31 25.28 21.28 -11.85
N SER A 32 26.36 22.04 -12.05
CA SER A 32 27.14 22.64 -10.96
C SER A 32 26.36 23.67 -10.15
N GLU A 33 25.38 24.37 -10.76
CA GLU A 33 24.50 25.30 -10.04
C GLU A 33 23.46 24.55 -9.20
N ILE A 34 23.08 23.34 -9.60
CA ILE A 34 22.20 22.47 -8.82
C ILE A 34 22.97 21.91 -7.62
N HIS A 35 24.18 21.38 -7.83
CA HIS A 35 25.05 20.92 -6.74
C HIS A 35 25.32 22.04 -5.72
N LYS A 36 25.60 23.24 -6.20
CA LYS A 36 25.85 24.40 -5.35
C LYS A 36 24.63 24.78 -4.49
N GLU A 37 23.42 24.75 -5.04
CA GLU A 37 22.19 24.99 -4.26
C GLU A 37 22.03 23.94 -3.15
N ILE A 38 22.27 22.67 -3.48
CA ILE A 38 22.21 21.56 -2.50
C ILE A 38 23.25 21.78 -1.39
N GLN A 39 24.48 22.14 -1.74
CA GLN A 39 25.56 22.44 -0.79
C GLN A 39 25.21 23.65 0.09
N GLU A 40 24.75 24.75 -0.49
CA GLU A 40 24.33 25.94 0.26
C GLU A 40 23.19 25.61 1.23
N THR A 41 22.24 24.78 0.82
CA THR A 41 21.13 24.31 1.67
C THR A 41 21.63 23.38 2.78
N TYR A 42 22.58 22.49 2.48
CA TYR A 42 23.18 21.59 3.47
C TYR A 42 24.01 22.36 4.50
N LEU A 43 24.76 23.38 4.09
CA LEU A 43 25.62 24.17 4.99
C LEU A 43 24.88 25.26 5.77
N ALA A 44 23.61 25.54 5.44
CA ALA A 44 22.84 26.61 6.07
C ALA A 44 22.53 26.38 7.55
N ASP A 45 22.53 25.12 8.00
CA ASP A 45 22.16 24.71 9.37
C ASP A 45 22.63 23.28 9.69
N ASP A 46 22.41 22.87 10.95
CA ASP A 46 22.81 21.55 11.48
C ASP A 46 21.69 20.49 11.42
N ARG A 47 20.56 20.76 10.75
CA ARG A 47 19.41 19.85 10.73
C ARG A 47 19.74 18.62 9.87
N PRO A 48 19.54 17.40 10.39
CA PRO A 48 19.78 16.18 9.61
C PRO A 48 18.80 16.09 8.45
N TRP A 49 19.23 15.43 7.38
CA TRP A 49 18.41 15.23 6.20
C TRP A 49 17.82 13.82 6.21
N VAL A 50 16.55 13.70 5.83
CA VAL A 50 15.83 12.42 5.68
C VAL A 50 15.34 12.33 4.24
N ILE A 51 16.03 11.56 3.41
CA ILE A 51 15.72 11.37 2.01
C ILE A 51 14.74 10.22 1.85
N GLY A 52 13.53 10.50 1.33
CA GLY A 52 12.57 9.47 0.95
C GLY A 52 12.97 8.79 -0.36
N TYR A 53 13.38 7.52 -0.28
CA TYR A 53 13.86 6.74 -1.42
C TYR A 53 12.90 5.59 -1.76
N SER A 54 12.31 5.60 -2.96
CA SER A 54 11.36 4.58 -3.41
C SER A 54 11.93 3.56 -4.40
N GLY A 55 13.20 3.70 -4.80
CA GLY A 55 13.78 2.90 -5.89
C GLY A 55 13.29 3.30 -7.29
N GLY A 56 12.51 4.38 -7.41
CA GLY A 56 12.08 4.91 -8.70
C GLY A 56 13.09 5.89 -9.30
N LYS A 57 12.85 6.31 -10.55
CA LYS A 57 13.71 7.27 -11.27
C LYS A 57 13.89 8.59 -10.50
N ASP A 58 12.80 9.18 -10.02
CA ASP A 58 12.81 10.52 -9.44
C ASP A 58 13.55 10.55 -8.09
N SER A 59 13.30 9.55 -7.21
CA SER A 59 14.02 9.43 -5.94
C SER A 59 15.49 9.06 -6.13
N THR A 60 15.82 8.32 -7.19
CA THR A 60 17.21 7.96 -7.53
C THR A 60 17.97 9.19 -8.00
N THR A 61 17.40 10.01 -8.89
CA THR A 61 17.99 11.29 -9.31
C THR A 61 18.21 12.23 -8.14
N ALA A 62 17.22 12.42 -7.28
CA ALA A 62 17.35 13.29 -6.11
C ALA A 62 18.49 12.82 -5.17
N LEU A 63 18.58 11.51 -4.92
CA LEU A 63 19.64 10.96 -4.09
C LEU A 63 21.02 11.06 -4.75
N GLN A 64 21.15 10.81 -6.06
CA GLN A 64 22.41 10.93 -6.80
C GLN A 64 22.92 12.39 -6.80
N LEU A 65 22.03 13.35 -7.07
CA LEU A 65 22.37 14.78 -7.00
C LEU A 65 22.90 15.17 -5.62
N ILE A 66 22.23 14.72 -4.56
CA ILE A 66 22.67 15.02 -3.19
C ILE A 66 23.99 14.33 -2.87
N TRP A 67 24.15 13.05 -3.25
CA TRP A 67 25.41 12.34 -3.03
C TRP A 67 26.61 13.08 -3.63
N TYR A 68 26.53 13.43 -4.92
CA TYR A 68 27.62 14.14 -5.59
C TYR A 68 27.84 15.53 -5.02
N ALA A 69 26.78 16.29 -4.72
CA ALA A 69 26.92 17.61 -4.13
C ALA A 69 27.63 17.56 -2.76
N ILE A 70 27.36 16.54 -1.94
CA ILE A 70 27.99 16.38 -0.62
C ILE A 70 29.42 15.84 -0.75
N ALA A 71 29.67 14.90 -1.66
CA ALA A 71 31.01 14.36 -1.91
C ALA A 71 31.99 15.41 -2.49
N GLU A 72 31.48 16.49 -3.08
CA GLU A 72 32.27 17.63 -3.54
C GLU A 72 32.66 18.62 -2.42
N LEU A 73 32.10 18.49 -1.21
CA LEU A 73 32.45 19.33 -0.05
C LEU A 73 33.73 18.84 0.63
N ASP A 74 34.46 19.75 1.27
CA ASP A 74 35.61 19.38 2.11
C ASP A 74 35.12 18.54 3.32
N ASP A 75 35.91 17.54 3.76
CA ASP A 75 35.55 16.60 4.83
C ASP A 75 35.06 17.30 6.12
N ASP A 76 35.64 18.46 6.47
CA ASP A 76 35.26 19.21 7.67
C ASP A 76 33.88 19.90 7.58
N GLN A 77 33.29 19.95 6.38
CA GLN A 77 31.98 20.52 6.13
C GLN A 77 30.86 19.46 6.15
N GLN A 78 31.20 18.18 6.01
CA GLN A 78 30.28 17.03 5.96
C GLN A 78 29.80 16.60 7.36
N THR A 79 29.30 17.56 8.13
CA THR A 79 29.16 17.43 9.59
C THR A 79 27.85 16.83 10.09
N LYS A 80 26.81 16.78 9.24
CA LYS A 80 25.47 16.36 9.65
C LYS A 80 24.98 15.11 8.92
N PRO A 81 24.27 14.22 9.61
CA PRO A 81 23.86 12.93 9.04
C PRO A 81 22.75 13.10 8.00
N ILE A 82 22.81 12.24 6.97
CA ILE A 82 21.85 12.14 5.88
C ILE A 82 21.27 10.72 5.90
N TYR A 83 20.04 10.59 6.38
CA TYR A 83 19.32 9.34 6.43
C TYR A 83 18.61 9.08 5.10
N VAL A 84 18.84 7.94 4.47
CA VAL A 84 18.09 7.49 3.29
C VAL A 84 17.09 6.45 3.74
N ILE A 85 15.79 6.73 3.66
CA ILE A 85 14.76 5.80 4.12
C ILE A 85 13.96 5.23 2.96
N SER A 86 13.69 3.94 2.99
CA SER A 86 12.79 3.27 2.04
C SER A 86 11.71 2.48 2.77
N SER A 87 10.45 2.77 2.45
CA SER A 87 9.30 2.05 3.02
C SER A 87 9.10 0.71 2.31
N ASP A 88 9.37 -0.38 3.01
CA ASP A 88 9.12 -1.74 2.54
C ASP A 88 7.70 -2.15 2.96
N THR A 89 6.80 -2.24 1.98
CA THR A 89 5.37 -2.52 2.23
C THR A 89 5.09 -3.99 2.54
N LEU A 90 6.09 -4.87 2.45
CA LEU A 90 6.01 -6.32 2.63
C LEU A 90 5.20 -7.06 1.57
N VAL A 91 4.70 -6.34 0.56
CA VAL A 91 3.95 -6.87 -0.58
C VAL A 91 4.45 -6.31 -1.91
N GLU A 92 5.66 -5.73 -1.93
CA GLU A 92 6.35 -5.38 -3.18
C GLU A 92 6.74 -6.65 -3.95
N THR A 93 6.79 -6.57 -5.28
CA THR A 93 7.28 -7.69 -6.10
C THR A 93 8.73 -8.05 -5.72
N PRO A 94 9.13 -9.33 -5.63
CA PRO A 94 10.46 -9.70 -5.12
C PRO A 94 11.64 -9.08 -5.88
N LYS A 95 11.53 -8.83 -7.19
CA LYS A 95 12.54 -8.08 -7.95
C LYS A 95 12.75 -6.66 -7.41
N ILE A 96 11.67 -5.96 -7.03
CA ILE A 96 11.73 -4.62 -6.45
C ILE A 96 12.32 -4.67 -5.04
N VAL A 97 11.92 -5.66 -4.23
CA VAL A 97 12.53 -5.87 -2.91
C VAL A 97 14.04 -6.06 -3.03
N ASN A 98 14.51 -6.90 -3.96
CA ASN A 98 15.92 -7.14 -4.20
C ASN A 98 16.64 -5.88 -4.71
N HIS A 99 16.02 -5.13 -5.64
CA HIS A 99 16.57 -3.87 -6.14
C HIS A 99 16.77 -2.86 -4.99
N ILE A 100 15.73 -2.60 -4.19
CA ILE A 100 15.80 -1.65 -3.08
C ILE A 100 16.80 -2.13 -2.03
N THR A 101 16.73 -3.40 -1.61
CA THR A 101 17.63 -3.97 -0.58
C THR A 101 19.09 -3.84 -0.98
N SER A 102 19.43 -4.26 -2.20
CA SER A 102 20.81 -4.19 -2.69
C SER A 102 21.27 -2.75 -2.91
N THR A 103 20.39 -1.83 -3.31
CA THR A 103 20.74 -0.41 -3.40
C THR A 103 21.03 0.19 -2.02
N LEU A 104 20.20 -0.05 -1.00
CA LEU A 104 20.45 0.47 0.36
C LEU A 104 21.74 -0.11 0.95
N SER A 105 22.02 -1.40 0.74
CA SER A 105 23.28 -2.01 1.14
C SER A 105 24.47 -1.34 0.46
N ASN A 106 24.40 -1.11 -0.84
CA ASN A 106 25.46 -0.41 -1.57
C ASN A 106 25.65 1.03 -1.09
N ILE A 107 24.57 1.77 -0.81
CA ILE A 107 24.62 3.14 -0.28
C ILE A 107 25.42 3.14 1.02
N ASN A 108 25.11 2.23 1.96
CA ASN A 108 25.84 2.11 3.21
C ASN A 108 27.32 1.73 3.01
N GLU A 109 27.59 0.76 2.13
CA GLU A 109 28.96 0.31 1.84
C GLU A 109 29.82 1.42 1.21
N TYR A 110 29.27 2.18 0.27
CA TYR A 110 29.99 3.28 -0.39
C TYR A 110 30.12 4.50 0.53
N ALA A 111 29.13 4.77 1.38
CA ALA A 111 29.20 5.85 2.36
C ALA A 111 30.35 5.59 3.35
N GLU A 112 30.50 4.35 3.83
CA GLU A 112 31.61 3.97 4.70
C GLU A 112 32.97 4.03 3.98
N LYS A 113 33.03 3.63 2.70
CA LYS A 113 34.28 3.68 1.91
C LYS A 113 34.75 5.10 1.61
N GLU A 114 33.82 6.02 1.38
CA GLU A 114 34.07 7.40 0.99
C GLU A 114 34.02 8.37 2.19
N ASP A 115 33.80 7.87 3.41
CA ASP A 115 33.63 8.64 4.65
C ASP A 115 32.53 9.71 4.56
N LEU A 116 31.45 9.40 3.82
CA LEU A 116 30.31 10.30 3.61
C LEU A 116 29.23 10.09 4.69
N PRO A 117 28.50 11.14 5.09
CA PRO A 117 27.57 11.09 6.21
C PRO A 117 26.20 10.46 5.86
N PHE A 118 26.15 9.45 4.99
CA PHE A 118 24.92 8.78 4.57
C PHE A 118 24.65 7.50 5.37
N GLU A 119 23.40 7.30 5.77
CA GLU A 119 22.95 6.06 6.40
C GLU A 119 21.58 5.64 5.83
N ALA A 120 21.54 4.47 5.21
CA ALA A 120 20.38 3.92 4.53
C ALA A 120 19.62 2.90 5.39
N HIS A 121 18.31 3.11 5.55
CA HIS A 121 17.41 2.35 6.41
C HIS A 121 16.18 1.87 5.65
N LYS A 122 15.74 0.64 5.94
CA LYS A 122 14.38 0.20 5.63
C LYS A 122 13.45 0.53 6.78
N VAL A 123 12.28 1.07 6.46
CA VAL A 123 11.19 1.25 7.42
C VAL A 123 10.04 0.31 7.05
N TYR A 124 9.35 -0.21 8.07
CA TYR A 124 8.33 -1.23 7.90
C TYR A 124 7.01 -0.78 8.54
N PRO A 125 5.85 -1.21 8.00
CA PRO A 125 4.59 -1.07 8.73
C PRO A 125 4.64 -1.84 10.05
N GLU A 126 3.99 -1.28 11.06
CA GLU A 126 3.65 -2.02 12.27
C GLU A 126 2.86 -3.28 11.88
N VAL A 127 3.02 -4.37 12.63
CA VAL A 127 2.31 -5.64 12.34
C VAL A 127 0.81 -5.40 12.26
N SER A 128 0.27 -4.57 13.16
CA SER A 128 -1.14 -4.22 13.15
C SER A 128 -1.56 -3.47 11.89
N ASP A 129 -0.67 -2.79 11.20
CA ASP A 129 -0.97 -2.00 10.00
C ASP A 129 -0.55 -2.69 8.69
N SER A 130 -0.03 -3.92 8.77
CA SER A 130 0.38 -4.69 7.60
C SER A 130 -0.78 -4.95 6.63
N PHE A 131 -0.44 -5.31 5.39
CA PHE A 131 -1.43 -5.56 4.34
C PHE A 131 -2.38 -6.70 4.74
N TRP A 132 -1.83 -7.84 5.19
CA TRP A 132 -2.62 -9.02 5.52
C TRP A 132 -3.41 -8.87 6.81
N VAL A 133 -2.89 -8.18 7.82
CA VAL A 133 -3.65 -7.92 9.05
C VAL A 133 -4.85 -7.02 8.77
N ASN A 134 -4.72 -6.03 7.89
CA ASN A 134 -5.86 -5.20 7.48
C ASN A 134 -6.86 -5.96 6.59
N LEU A 135 -6.38 -6.66 5.56
CA LEU A 135 -7.24 -7.34 4.59
C LEU A 135 -7.88 -8.61 5.17
N LEU A 136 -7.08 -9.54 5.70
CA LEU A 136 -7.54 -10.81 6.24
C LEU A 136 -7.99 -10.69 7.70
N GLY A 137 -7.24 -9.96 8.53
CA GLY A 137 -7.60 -9.77 9.94
C GLY A 137 -8.87 -8.94 10.09
N ARG A 138 -8.87 -7.70 9.57
CA ARG A 138 -9.99 -6.74 9.74
C ARG A 138 -11.03 -6.74 8.61
N GLY A 139 -10.79 -7.47 7.53
CA GLY A 139 -11.68 -7.51 6.38
C GLY A 139 -11.66 -6.26 5.52
N TYR A 140 -10.59 -5.47 5.53
CA TYR A 140 -10.53 -4.32 4.64
C TYR A 140 -10.62 -4.78 3.17
N PRO A 141 -11.49 -4.19 2.36
CA PRO A 141 -11.56 -4.56 0.95
C PRO A 141 -10.25 -4.21 0.25
N ALA A 142 -9.89 -4.97 -0.79
CA ALA A 142 -8.68 -4.70 -1.55
C ALA A 142 -8.68 -3.23 -2.06
N PRO A 143 -7.52 -2.54 -2.06
CA PRO A 143 -7.44 -1.12 -2.38
C PRO A 143 -8.00 -0.78 -3.77
N ASN A 144 -8.66 0.36 -3.88
CA ASN A 144 -9.14 0.87 -5.17
C ASN A 144 -8.85 2.36 -5.30
N GLN A 145 -9.25 2.98 -6.41
CA GLN A 145 -8.94 4.39 -6.71
C GLN A 145 -9.37 5.36 -5.60
N THR A 146 -10.50 5.11 -4.94
CA THR A 146 -11.08 6.00 -3.91
C THR A 146 -10.79 5.55 -2.48
N PHE A 147 -10.43 4.28 -2.27
CA PHE A 147 -10.15 3.70 -0.97
C PHE A 147 -8.75 3.05 -0.95
N ARG A 148 -7.73 3.90 -0.87
CA ARG A 148 -6.29 3.53 -0.90
C ARG A 148 -5.68 3.47 0.51
N TRP A 149 -6.27 2.68 1.39
CA TRP A 149 -5.84 2.57 2.79
C TRP A 149 -4.39 2.09 2.97
N CYS A 150 -3.83 1.40 1.97
CA CYS A 150 -2.47 0.89 1.97
C CYS A 150 -1.41 1.98 1.83
N THR A 151 -1.69 3.11 1.17
CA THR A 151 -0.72 4.19 1.00
C THR A 151 -0.34 4.80 2.34
N ASP A 152 -1.34 5.16 3.15
CA ASP A 152 -1.11 5.76 4.46
C ASP A 152 -0.35 4.78 5.36
N ARG A 153 -0.90 3.57 5.54
CA ARG A 153 -0.40 2.59 6.51
C ARG A 153 0.93 1.96 6.15
N LEU A 154 1.14 1.63 4.88
CA LEU A 154 2.30 0.84 4.45
C LEU A 154 3.45 1.72 3.97
N LYS A 155 3.17 2.95 3.50
CA LYS A 155 4.20 3.84 2.93
C LYS A 155 4.45 5.07 3.79
N ILE A 156 3.39 5.78 4.16
CA ILE A 156 3.51 7.10 4.83
C ILE A 156 3.78 6.92 6.33
N ASP A 157 2.98 6.13 7.05
CA ASP A 157 3.09 5.98 8.50
C ASP A 157 4.46 5.43 8.96
N PRO A 158 5.10 4.46 8.26
CA PRO A 158 6.46 4.02 8.59
C PRO A 158 7.51 5.13 8.46
N ALA A 159 7.43 5.92 7.39
CA ALA A 159 8.32 7.05 7.18
C ALA A 159 8.05 8.18 8.20
N ASP A 160 6.78 8.47 8.48
CA ASP A 160 6.35 9.43 9.49
C ASP A 160 6.84 9.06 10.89
N ASN A 161 6.87 7.77 11.24
CA ASN A 161 7.41 7.29 12.50
C ASN A 161 8.93 7.54 12.60
N PHE A 162 9.69 7.24 11.53
CA PHE A 162 11.12 7.53 11.47
C PHE A 162 11.40 9.04 11.56
N ILE A 163 10.65 9.86 10.82
CA ILE A 163 10.75 11.32 10.87
C ILE A 163 10.49 11.81 12.30
N ARG A 164 9.44 11.31 12.96
CA ARG A 164 9.10 11.70 14.34
C ARG A 164 10.20 11.32 15.33
N GLU A 165 10.82 10.17 15.17
CA GLU A 165 11.97 9.74 15.97
C GLU A 165 13.13 10.73 15.80
N LYS A 166 13.50 11.06 14.56
CA LYS A 166 14.59 12.00 14.27
C LYS A 166 14.30 13.44 14.68
N VAL A 167 13.05 13.90 14.57
CA VAL A 167 12.62 15.18 15.15
C VAL A 167 12.75 15.17 16.67
N SER A 168 12.46 14.05 17.33
CA SER A 168 12.60 13.93 18.79
C SER A 168 14.07 13.91 19.22
N GLU A 169 14.96 13.36 18.40
CA GLU A 169 16.40 13.29 18.63
C GLU A 169 17.11 14.62 18.37
N HIS A 170 16.79 15.29 17.26
CA HIS A 170 17.52 16.46 16.75
C HIS A 170 16.75 17.79 16.84
N GLY A 171 15.49 17.77 17.26
CA GLY A 171 14.61 18.94 17.38
C GLY A 171 13.91 19.33 16.07
N GLU A 172 14.66 19.43 14.98
CA GLU A 172 14.15 19.71 13.62
C GLU A 172 14.84 18.83 12.57
N VAL A 173 14.17 18.58 11.44
CA VAL A 173 14.72 17.80 10.31
C VAL A 173 14.36 18.41 8.96
N ILE A 174 15.14 18.10 7.93
CA ILE A 174 14.81 18.39 6.52
C ILE A 174 14.48 17.08 5.82
N VAL A 175 13.26 16.95 5.31
CA VAL A 175 12.80 15.80 4.52
C VAL A 175 13.03 16.10 3.05
N VAL A 176 13.81 15.27 2.36
CA VAL A 176 14.06 15.43 0.92
C VAL A 176 13.14 14.49 0.15
N LEU A 177 12.45 15.02 -0.86
CA LEU A 177 11.55 14.26 -1.73
C LEU A 177 11.91 14.45 -3.21
N GLY A 178 11.89 13.37 -3.97
CA GLY A 178 11.99 13.39 -5.44
C GLY A 178 10.66 13.78 -6.11
N ALA A 179 10.05 14.90 -5.72
CA ALA A 179 8.78 15.38 -6.28
C ALA A 179 9.01 16.46 -7.34
N ARG A 180 8.19 16.46 -8.39
CA ARG A 180 8.27 17.41 -9.53
C ARG A 180 6.95 18.12 -9.77
N LYS A 181 6.99 19.41 -10.12
CA LYS A 181 5.80 20.23 -10.43
C LYS A 181 5.10 19.77 -11.70
N SER A 182 5.85 19.25 -12.67
CA SER A 182 5.35 18.73 -13.95
C SER A 182 4.64 17.36 -13.83
N GLU A 183 4.62 16.74 -12.63
CA GLU A 183 3.95 15.45 -12.46
C GLU A 183 2.42 15.56 -12.48
N SER A 184 1.85 16.61 -11.88
CA SER A 184 0.42 16.95 -12.05
C SER A 184 0.09 18.36 -11.56
N ALA A 185 -0.98 18.94 -12.09
CA ALA A 185 -1.49 20.25 -11.65
C ALA A 185 -1.82 20.27 -10.14
N THR A 186 -2.39 19.17 -9.61
CA THR A 186 -2.69 19.06 -8.18
C THR A 186 -1.42 19.00 -7.34
N ARG A 187 -0.39 18.28 -7.77
CA ARG A 187 0.90 18.24 -7.06
C ARG A 187 1.55 19.62 -7.02
N LYS A 188 1.57 20.33 -8.16
CA LYS A 188 2.07 21.70 -8.25
C LYS A 188 1.38 22.63 -7.24
N GLN A 189 0.05 22.62 -7.20
CA GLN A 189 -0.72 23.43 -6.25
C GLN A 189 -0.38 23.14 -4.78
N VAL A 190 -0.22 21.86 -4.42
CA VAL A 190 0.15 21.47 -3.05
C VAL A 190 1.57 21.93 -2.71
N MET A 191 2.52 21.79 -3.63
CA MET A 191 3.88 22.27 -3.43
C MET A 191 3.91 23.80 -3.23
N GLU A 192 3.22 24.55 -4.10
CA GLU A 192 3.14 26.02 -4.00
C GLU A 192 2.51 26.47 -2.68
N LEU A 193 1.47 25.77 -2.20
CA LEU A 193 0.79 26.08 -0.94
C LEU A 193 1.71 25.99 0.29
N HIS A 194 2.66 25.06 0.26
CA HIS A 194 3.57 24.80 1.38
C HIS A 194 4.91 25.51 1.25
N SER A 195 5.14 26.23 0.15
CA SER A 195 6.37 26.95 -0.12
C SER A 195 6.62 28.08 0.90
N ILE A 196 7.89 28.38 1.14
CA ILE A 196 8.31 29.50 1.99
C ILE A 196 8.93 30.56 1.07
N ASP A 197 8.34 31.76 1.05
CA ASP A 197 8.80 32.85 0.20
C ASP A 197 10.30 33.13 0.39
N GLY A 198 11.06 33.04 -0.70
CA GLY A 198 12.51 33.29 -0.70
C GLY A 198 13.37 32.16 -0.14
N SER A 199 12.83 30.96 0.05
CA SER A 199 13.56 29.76 0.45
C SER A 199 13.33 28.61 -0.54
N VAL A 200 14.34 27.76 -0.70
CA VAL A 200 14.20 26.46 -1.39
C VAL A 200 13.50 25.41 -0.52
N LEU A 201 13.27 25.72 0.75
CA LEU A 201 12.57 24.86 1.69
C LEU A 201 11.07 25.17 1.73
N SER A 202 10.27 24.13 1.90
CA SER A 202 8.83 24.18 2.15
C SER A 202 8.50 23.66 3.55
N ARG A 203 7.29 23.94 4.06
CA ARG A 203 6.82 23.37 5.33
C ARG A 203 6.29 21.96 5.13
N HIS A 204 6.61 21.03 6.04
CA HIS A 204 5.96 19.73 6.05
C HIS A 204 4.48 19.85 6.43
N SER A 205 3.61 19.10 5.77
CA SER A 205 2.15 19.19 5.97
C SER A 205 1.69 18.69 7.35
N LYS A 206 2.36 17.66 7.89
CA LYS A 206 2.04 17.03 9.19
C LYS A 206 2.89 17.49 10.39
N PHE A 207 4.16 17.83 10.19
CA PHE A 207 5.13 18.02 11.28
C PHE A 207 5.65 19.45 11.28
N ALA A 208 5.34 20.22 12.33
CA ALA A 208 5.73 21.63 12.42
C ALA A 208 7.26 21.84 12.42
N ASN A 209 8.01 20.88 12.97
CA ASN A 209 9.47 20.90 13.07
C ASN A 209 10.15 20.15 11.91
N ALA A 210 9.44 19.88 10.82
CA ALA A 210 10.03 19.30 9.62
C ALA A 210 9.85 20.25 8.44
N PHE A 211 10.91 20.39 7.66
CA PHE A 211 10.92 21.13 6.40
C PHE A 211 11.05 20.16 5.24
N VAL A 212 10.63 20.55 4.05
CA VAL A 212 10.70 19.74 2.83
C VAL A 212 11.63 20.41 1.84
N TYR A 213 12.55 19.64 1.27
CA TYR A 213 13.40 20.06 0.17
C TYR A 213 13.16 19.17 -1.06
N THR A 214 12.95 19.78 -2.22
CA THR A 214 12.62 19.09 -3.48
C THR A 214 13.62 19.49 -4.57
N PRO A 215 14.84 18.90 -4.58
CA PRO A 215 15.94 19.34 -5.45
C PRO A 215 15.65 19.20 -6.95
N ILE A 216 14.64 18.40 -7.31
CA ILE A 216 14.23 18.16 -8.69
C ILE A 216 12.86 18.78 -9.02
N GLU A 217 12.37 19.74 -8.22
CA GLU A 217 11.00 20.24 -8.38
C GLU A 217 10.66 20.77 -9.77
N ASP A 218 11.64 21.36 -10.45
CA ASP A 218 11.48 21.95 -11.78
C ASP A 218 11.92 21.01 -12.92
N PHE A 219 12.32 19.77 -12.62
CA PHE A 219 12.74 18.80 -13.64
C PHE A 219 11.55 18.28 -14.46
N LEU A 220 11.79 18.08 -15.75
CA LEU A 220 10.92 17.28 -16.60
C LEU A 220 11.26 15.79 -16.49
N VAL A 221 10.39 14.93 -17.04
CA VAL A 221 10.65 13.48 -17.10
C VAL A 221 11.92 13.21 -17.93
N ASP A 222 12.08 13.94 -19.03
CA ASP A 222 13.21 13.78 -19.94
C ASP A 222 14.52 14.24 -19.30
N ASP A 223 14.47 15.28 -18.46
CA ASP A 223 15.63 15.75 -17.68
C ASP A 223 16.09 14.65 -16.72
N VAL A 224 15.15 14.03 -16.01
CA VAL A 224 15.42 12.93 -15.06
C VAL A 224 16.14 11.78 -15.78
N TRP A 225 15.61 11.32 -16.92
CA TRP A 225 16.24 10.22 -17.65
C TRP A 225 17.55 10.60 -18.32
N SER A 226 17.64 11.80 -18.89
CA SER A 226 18.87 12.31 -19.48
C SER A 226 19.99 12.36 -18.45
N TYR A 227 19.68 12.82 -17.23
CA TYR A 227 20.61 12.78 -16.11
C TYR A 227 21.00 11.35 -15.72
N LEU A 228 20.03 10.47 -15.43
CA LEU A 228 20.31 9.10 -14.98
C LEU A 228 21.14 8.29 -16.01
N LEU A 229 20.91 8.51 -17.31
CA LEU A 229 21.62 7.79 -18.36
C LEU A 229 23.00 8.39 -18.68
N SER A 230 23.28 9.63 -18.27
CA SER A 230 24.55 10.32 -18.50
C SER A 230 25.48 10.30 -17.29
N VAL A 231 24.94 10.18 -16.09
CA VAL A 231 25.69 10.16 -14.83
C VAL A 231 25.70 8.75 -14.26
N GLU A 232 26.87 8.28 -13.83
CA GLU A 232 27.01 6.97 -13.18
C GLU A 232 26.37 6.98 -11.78
N SER A 233 26.03 5.82 -11.24
CA SER A 233 25.53 5.75 -9.87
C SER A 233 26.71 5.81 -8.88
N PRO A 234 26.67 6.66 -7.85
CA PRO A 234 27.77 6.77 -6.90
C PRO A 234 27.94 5.51 -6.05
N TRP A 235 26.88 4.73 -5.84
CA TRP A 235 26.90 3.49 -5.06
C TRP A 235 27.02 2.23 -5.94
N GLY A 236 27.71 2.32 -7.08
CA GLY A 236 28.10 1.16 -7.89
C GLY A 236 26.97 0.40 -8.60
N LYS A 237 25.77 0.98 -8.69
CA LYS A 237 24.65 0.45 -9.48
C LYS A 237 24.69 0.95 -10.92
N ASN A 238 23.98 0.28 -11.82
CA ASN A 238 23.82 0.72 -13.20
C ASN A 238 22.44 1.34 -13.41
N ASN A 239 22.38 2.63 -13.72
CA ASN A 239 21.13 3.35 -13.99
C ASN A 239 20.38 2.78 -15.21
N ARG A 240 21.06 2.06 -16.12
CA ARG A 240 20.39 1.36 -17.23
C ARG A 240 19.56 0.17 -16.77
N ASP A 241 19.90 -0.46 -15.65
CA ASP A 241 19.10 -1.55 -15.09
C ASP A 241 17.77 -1.01 -14.56
N LEU A 242 17.78 0.21 -13.98
CA LEU A 242 16.56 0.92 -13.61
C LEU A 242 15.73 1.30 -14.85
N ALA A 243 16.37 1.78 -15.91
CA ALA A 243 15.68 2.06 -17.16
C ALA A 243 15.04 0.80 -17.77
N ALA A 244 15.74 -0.34 -17.72
CA ALA A 244 15.21 -1.64 -18.16
C ALA A 244 13.98 -2.06 -17.35
N LEU A 245 13.97 -1.88 -16.02
CA LEU A 245 12.79 -2.13 -15.19
C LEU A 245 11.57 -1.28 -15.61
N TYR A 246 11.78 -0.02 -15.97
CA TYR A 246 10.69 0.83 -16.49
C TYR A 246 10.23 0.41 -17.89
N GLN A 247 11.13 -0.11 -18.73
CA GLN A 247 10.80 -0.64 -20.06
C GLN A 247 9.99 -1.93 -19.97
N GLU A 248 10.40 -2.86 -19.10
CA GLU A 248 9.64 -4.09 -18.84
C GLU A 248 8.23 -3.79 -18.32
N ALA A 249 8.03 -2.65 -17.67
CA ALA A 249 6.72 -2.25 -17.19
C ALA A 249 5.84 -1.53 -18.24
N ASP A 250 6.36 -1.18 -19.43
CA ASP A 250 5.67 -0.34 -20.42
C ASP A 250 5.77 -0.93 -21.85
N ASP A 251 4.65 -1.41 -22.41
CA ASP A 251 4.60 -2.13 -23.70
C ASP A 251 4.97 -1.28 -24.94
N GLU A 252 5.01 0.05 -24.82
CA GLU A 252 5.19 0.97 -25.95
C GLU A 252 6.45 1.86 -25.83
N CYS A 253 7.55 1.35 -25.27
CA CYS A 253 8.80 2.11 -25.12
C CYS A 253 9.86 1.73 -26.16
N PRO A 254 9.88 2.32 -27.37
CA PRO A 254 11.04 2.18 -28.24
C PRO A 254 12.19 3.01 -27.64
N MET A 255 13.30 2.35 -27.31
CA MET A 255 14.57 2.96 -26.93
C MET A 255 15.08 3.86 -28.07
N VAL A 256 14.57 5.09 -28.16
CA VAL A 256 15.05 6.10 -29.09
C VAL A 256 15.42 7.33 -28.27
N ILE A 257 16.68 7.75 -28.41
CA ILE A 257 17.26 8.98 -27.84
C ILE A 257 16.79 10.19 -28.68
N ASP A 258 15.55 10.18 -29.14
CA ASP A 258 14.97 11.22 -29.99
C ASP A 258 13.87 11.91 -29.19
N THR A 259 14.05 13.22 -28.98
CA THR A 259 13.14 14.15 -28.28
C THR A 259 11.71 14.18 -28.82
N SER A 260 11.44 13.50 -29.94
CA SER A 260 10.11 13.38 -30.55
C SER A 260 9.30 12.16 -30.09
N THR A 261 9.90 11.24 -29.32
CA THR A 261 9.22 10.02 -28.82
C THR A 261 8.70 10.26 -27.40
N PRO A 262 7.44 9.93 -27.07
CA PRO A 262 6.91 10.07 -25.71
C PRO A 262 7.80 9.36 -24.69
N SER A 263 8.19 10.03 -23.61
CA SER A 263 9.08 9.43 -22.62
C SER A 263 8.40 8.39 -21.76
N CYS A 264 9.09 7.25 -21.64
CA CYS A 264 8.71 6.13 -20.79
C CYS A 264 8.92 6.55 -19.33
N GLY A 265 7.91 6.42 -18.47
CA GLY A 265 8.03 6.94 -17.10
C GLY A 265 6.74 7.08 -16.30
N ASN A 266 5.59 6.79 -16.92
CA ASN A 266 4.31 6.68 -16.25
C ASN A 266 4.00 5.28 -15.74
N SER A 267 4.72 4.26 -16.22
CA SER A 267 4.53 2.89 -15.75
C SER A 267 5.00 2.71 -14.31
N ARG A 268 4.21 1.95 -13.53
CA ARG A 268 4.35 1.77 -12.09
C ARG A 268 4.53 0.30 -11.78
N PHE A 269 5.77 -0.13 -11.58
CA PHE A 269 6.08 -1.36 -10.87
C PHE A 269 5.94 -1.11 -9.35
N GLY A 270 5.40 -2.08 -8.61
CA GLY A 270 5.14 -1.91 -7.18
C GLY A 270 4.65 -3.18 -6.50
N CYS A 271 3.56 -3.06 -5.74
CA CYS A 271 3.05 -4.16 -4.94
C CYS A 271 2.37 -5.22 -5.81
N TRP A 272 2.76 -6.49 -5.65
CA TRP A 272 2.18 -7.60 -6.41
C TRP A 272 0.69 -7.82 -6.09
N THR A 273 0.20 -7.26 -4.98
CA THR A 273 -1.22 -7.31 -4.58
C THR A 273 -2.06 -6.12 -5.07
N CYS A 274 -1.51 -5.26 -5.94
CA CYS A 274 -2.16 -3.99 -6.28
C CYS A 274 -3.37 -4.15 -7.21
N THR A 275 -4.56 -3.87 -6.67
CA THR A 275 -5.84 -3.91 -7.41
C THR A 275 -6.29 -2.54 -7.96
N VAL A 276 -5.46 -1.50 -7.81
CA VAL A 276 -5.77 -0.13 -8.25
C VAL A 276 -5.68 0.01 -9.77
N VAL A 277 -4.70 -0.68 -10.38
CA VAL A 277 -4.57 -0.84 -11.83
C VAL A 277 -5.53 -1.94 -12.32
N SER A 278 -5.88 -1.96 -13.60
CA SER A 278 -6.72 -3.04 -14.17
C SER A 278 -5.96 -4.36 -14.19
N GLU A 279 -4.78 -4.34 -14.80
CA GLU A 279 -3.87 -5.46 -15.03
C GLU A 279 -2.47 -5.10 -14.50
N ASP A 280 -1.70 -6.11 -14.10
CA ASP A 280 -0.31 -5.93 -13.66
C ASP A 280 0.64 -6.34 -14.78
N LYS A 281 0.76 -5.46 -15.77
CA LYS A 281 1.62 -5.66 -16.95
C LYS A 281 3.08 -5.90 -16.58
N ALA A 282 3.56 -5.30 -15.49
CA ALA A 282 4.92 -5.52 -15.05
C ALA A 282 5.14 -6.97 -14.60
N MET A 283 4.19 -7.55 -13.87
CA MET A 283 4.25 -8.95 -13.49
C MET A 283 4.05 -9.90 -14.68
N GLU A 284 3.11 -9.59 -15.57
CA GLU A 284 2.90 -10.33 -16.84
C GLU A 284 4.19 -10.39 -17.67
N ASN A 285 4.85 -9.24 -17.87
CA ASN A 285 6.09 -9.17 -18.63
C ASN A 285 7.26 -9.88 -17.93
N MET A 286 7.29 -9.92 -16.59
CA MET A 286 8.28 -10.73 -15.85
C MET A 286 8.05 -12.23 -16.04
N ILE A 287 6.79 -12.67 -16.03
CA ILE A 287 6.41 -14.06 -16.29
C ILE A 287 6.82 -14.46 -17.71
N ASP A 288 6.47 -13.64 -18.71
CA ASP A 288 6.86 -13.84 -20.11
C ASP A 288 8.38 -13.81 -20.30
N GLY A 289 9.08 -13.04 -19.46
CA GLY A 289 10.54 -12.96 -19.38
C GLY A 289 11.23 -14.17 -18.73
N GLY A 290 10.47 -15.12 -18.19
CA GLY A 290 10.98 -16.39 -17.61
C GLY A 290 10.79 -16.54 -16.10
N ASP A 291 10.18 -15.57 -15.40
CA ASP A 291 9.83 -15.68 -13.98
C ASP A 291 8.47 -16.37 -13.78
N GLU A 292 8.27 -17.55 -14.38
CA GLU A 292 7.02 -18.34 -14.33
C GLU A 292 6.57 -18.69 -12.89
N TRP A 293 7.48 -18.58 -11.92
CA TRP A 293 7.17 -18.75 -10.50
C TRP A 293 6.28 -17.63 -9.94
N MET A 294 6.14 -16.49 -10.63
CA MET A 294 5.26 -15.39 -10.24
C MET A 294 3.80 -15.59 -10.68
N GLU A 295 3.50 -16.54 -11.56
CA GLU A 295 2.13 -16.79 -12.05
C GLU A 295 1.10 -17.00 -10.92
N PRO A 296 1.39 -17.77 -9.84
CA PRO A 296 0.45 -17.89 -8.72
C PRO A 296 0.19 -16.56 -7.98
N LEU A 297 1.15 -15.62 -7.99
CA LEU A 297 0.97 -14.28 -7.40
C LEU A 297 0.01 -13.44 -8.26
N LEU A 298 0.14 -13.53 -9.59
CA LEU A 298 -0.74 -12.85 -10.53
C LEU A 298 -2.18 -13.36 -10.42
N GLU A 299 -2.36 -14.68 -10.37
CA GLU A 299 -3.68 -15.32 -10.16
C GLU A 299 -4.32 -14.85 -8.84
N PHE A 300 -3.55 -14.81 -7.74
CA PHE A 300 -4.05 -14.32 -6.46
C PHE A 300 -4.44 -12.84 -6.52
N ARG A 301 -3.64 -12.01 -7.19
CA ARG A 301 -3.93 -10.60 -7.40
C ARG A 301 -5.22 -10.41 -8.21
N ASP A 302 -5.43 -11.23 -9.24
CA ASP A 302 -6.62 -11.16 -10.09
C ASP A 302 -7.88 -11.63 -9.35
N LEU A 303 -7.75 -12.60 -8.45
CA LEU A 303 -8.80 -12.93 -7.49
C LEU A 303 -9.15 -11.73 -6.59
N LEU A 304 -8.15 -11.03 -6.04
CA LEU A 304 -8.43 -9.81 -5.27
C LEU A 304 -9.10 -8.74 -6.15
N LYS A 305 -8.71 -8.61 -7.41
CA LYS A 305 -9.26 -7.65 -8.36
C LYS A 305 -10.72 -7.96 -8.70
N SER A 306 -11.08 -9.21 -8.93
CA SER A 306 -12.45 -9.62 -9.28
C SER A 306 -13.44 -9.27 -8.16
N THR A 307 -13.00 -9.32 -6.89
CA THR A 307 -13.83 -8.92 -5.73
C THR A 307 -14.13 -7.40 -5.66
N GLN A 308 -13.56 -6.60 -6.57
CA GLN A 308 -13.84 -5.18 -6.73
C GLN A 308 -14.90 -4.90 -7.80
N ASP A 309 -15.36 -5.92 -8.55
CA ASP A 309 -16.48 -5.79 -9.46
C ASP A 309 -17.73 -5.38 -8.66
N PRO A 310 -18.42 -4.28 -9.01
CA PRO A 310 -19.66 -3.87 -8.37
C PRO A 310 -20.69 -4.98 -8.20
N ASP A 311 -20.78 -5.91 -9.16
CA ASP A 311 -21.78 -6.98 -9.13
C ASP A 311 -21.41 -8.12 -8.20
N GLU A 312 -20.12 -8.39 -8.04
CA GLU A 312 -19.57 -9.44 -7.17
C GLU A 312 -19.34 -8.96 -5.71
N LYS A 313 -19.25 -7.64 -5.46
CA LYS A 313 -19.00 -7.11 -4.11
C LYS A 313 -19.94 -7.66 -3.02
N PRO A 314 -21.27 -7.72 -3.22
CA PRO A 314 -22.21 -8.27 -2.23
C PRO A 314 -21.89 -9.71 -1.81
N LYS A 315 -21.38 -10.52 -2.76
CA LYS A 315 -21.02 -11.92 -2.53
C LYS A 315 -19.88 -12.07 -1.52
N TYR A 316 -18.85 -11.21 -1.61
CA TYR A 316 -17.67 -11.30 -0.75
C TYR A 316 -17.71 -10.42 0.50
N ARG A 317 -18.65 -9.46 0.59
CA ARG A 317 -18.63 -8.41 1.61
C ARG A 317 -19.88 -8.36 2.47
N GLU A 318 -19.68 -7.96 3.72
CA GLU A 318 -20.72 -7.74 4.72
C GLU A 318 -21.62 -6.55 4.37
N MET A 319 -22.92 -6.65 4.69
CA MET A 319 -23.85 -5.51 4.65
C MET A 319 -23.59 -4.54 5.80
N LYS A 320 -23.24 -5.07 6.98
CA LYS A 320 -23.04 -4.29 8.20
C LYS A 320 -21.62 -3.76 8.30
N GLY A 321 -21.49 -2.52 8.79
CA GLY A 321 -20.17 -1.92 8.99
C GLY A 321 -19.55 -2.31 10.32
N ARG A 322 -18.29 -2.77 10.31
CA ARG A 322 -17.51 -3.15 11.52
C ARG A 322 -17.55 -2.11 12.66
N ARG A 323 -17.57 -0.81 12.36
CA ARG A 323 -17.47 0.27 13.38
C ARG A 323 -18.77 0.51 14.15
N HIS A 324 -19.92 0.29 13.53
CA HIS A 324 -21.20 0.67 14.11
C HIS A 324 -22.27 -0.43 14.04
N GLY A 325 -21.99 -1.55 13.36
CA GLY A 325 -22.88 -2.69 13.24
C GLY A 325 -24.14 -2.47 12.39
N TYR A 326 -24.40 -1.27 11.89
CA TYR A 326 -25.60 -1.00 11.07
C TYR A 326 -25.32 -1.00 9.57
N VAL A 327 -26.37 -1.38 8.82
CA VAL A 327 -26.45 -1.34 7.37
C VAL A 327 -26.65 0.11 6.93
N ARG A 328 -25.98 0.55 5.85
CA ARG A 328 -26.29 1.83 5.21
C ARG A 328 -26.64 1.63 3.76
N GLU A 329 -27.67 2.32 3.34
CA GLU A 329 -28.03 2.49 1.94
C GLU A 329 -27.09 3.49 1.25
N LYS A 330 -27.00 3.40 -0.07
CA LYS A 330 -26.26 4.33 -0.92
C LYS A 330 -26.95 5.69 -0.92
N ASP A 331 -26.17 6.75 -0.72
CA ASP A 331 -26.64 8.15 -0.61
C ASP A 331 -26.34 9.00 -1.86
N ASN A 332 -25.70 8.40 -2.88
CA ASN A 332 -25.24 9.05 -4.11
C ASN A 332 -26.27 9.05 -5.25
N GLY A 333 -27.55 8.81 -4.96
CA GLY A 333 -28.63 8.71 -5.96
C GLY A 333 -28.76 7.34 -6.64
N SER A 334 -27.92 6.37 -6.28
CA SER A 334 -28.13 4.95 -6.63
C SER A 334 -28.87 4.22 -5.51
N THR A 335 -29.66 3.21 -5.85
CA THR A 335 -30.36 2.36 -4.87
C THR A 335 -29.47 1.21 -4.40
N GLY A 336 -29.74 0.71 -3.20
CA GLY A 336 -29.11 -0.48 -2.65
C GLY A 336 -28.20 -0.23 -1.46
N ILE A 337 -27.60 -1.31 -0.95
CA ILE A 337 -26.78 -1.34 0.27
C ILE A 337 -25.32 -1.08 -0.09
N ILE A 338 -24.58 -0.42 0.80
CA ILE A 338 -23.12 -0.20 0.65
C ILE A 338 -22.38 -1.44 1.18
N PRO A 339 -21.71 -2.25 0.32
CA PRO A 339 -20.92 -3.39 0.78
C PRO A 339 -19.70 -2.91 1.57
N ARG A 340 -19.41 -3.56 2.71
CA ARG A 340 -18.42 -3.13 3.70
C ARG A 340 -17.14 -3.97 3.65
N ALA A 341 -16.83 -4.64 4.75
CA ALA A 341 -15.66 -5.48 4.94
C ALA A 341 -15.87 -6.84 4.28
N TYR A 342 -14.80 -7.57 3.99
CA TYR A 342 -14.89 -8.97 3.57
C TYR A 342 -15.48 -9.84 4.67
N LYS A 343 -16.34 -10.79 4.28
CA LYS A 343 -16.95 -11.79 5.17
C LYS A 343 -15.87 -12.66 5.82
N LEU A 344 -16.10 -13.14 7.04
CA LEU A 344 -15.14 -14.02 7.73
C LEU A 344 -14.81 -15.28 6.92
N GLU A 345 -15.82 -15.97 6.39
CA GLU A 345 -15.62 -17.19 5.59
C GLU A 345 -14.78 -16.94 4.33
N PHE A 346 -15.03 -15.84 3.62
CA PHE A 346 -14.18 -15.45 2.50
C PHE A 346 -12.73 -15.13 2.92
N ARG A 347 -12.54 -14.48 4.07
CA ARG A 347 -11.19 -14.22 4.63
C ARG A 347 -10.46 -15.52 5.00
N LYS A 348 -11.17 -16.55 5.50
CA LYS A 348 -10.62 -17.89 5.74
C LYS A 348 -10.15 -18.54 4.43
N HIS A 349 -10.98 -18.50 3.39
CA HIS A 349 -10.60 -19.01 2.06
C HIS A 349 -9.42 -18.24 1.45
N LEU A 350 -9.40 -16.91 1.55
CA LEU A 350 -8.26 -16.11 1.08
C LEU A 350 -6.97 -16.42 1.83
N LEU A 351 -7.03 -16.66 3.14
CA LEU A 351 -5.86 -17.06 3.92
C LEU A 351 -5.32 -18.42 3.45
N ARG A 352 -6.20 -19.40 3.23
CA ARG A 352 -5.81 -20.70 2.68
C ARG A 352 -5.15 -20.54 1.31
N LYS A 353 -5.79 -19.81 0.39
CA LYS A 353 -5.27 -19.55 -0.95
C LYS A 353 -3.90 -18.85 -0.90
N LEU A 354 -3.72 -17.87 -0.01
CA LEU A 354 -2.44 -17.16 0.15
C LEU A 354 -1.32 -18.11 0.58
N LEU A 355 -1.59 -19.01 1.53
CA LEU A 355 -0.62 -19.99 2.01
C LEU A 355 -0.31 -21.06 0.95
N GLU A 356 -1.31 -21.52 0.21
CA GLU A 356 -1.10 -22.42 -0.94
C GLU A 356 -0.29 -21.73 -2.06
N THR A 357 -0.56 -20.45 -2.33
CA THR A 357 0.24 -19.62 -3.23
C THR A 357 1.68 -19.52 -2.75
N GLU A 358 1.92 -19.30 -1.46
CA GLU A 358 3.28 -19.26 -0.87
C GLU A 358 4.02 -20.60 -1.08
N VAL A 359 3.36 -21.73 -0.81
CA VAL A 359 3.92 -23.07 -1.03
C VAL A 359 4.27 -23.30 -2.50
N GLU A 360 3.35 -22.98 -3.42
CA GLU A 360 3.56 -23.19 -4.86
C GLU A 360 4.66 -22.27 -5.41
N VAL A 361 4.70 -21.00 -5.00
CA VAL A 361 5.76 -20.05 -5.38
C VAL A 361 7.13 -20.58 -4.94
N ASN A 362 7.28 -20.99 -3.68
CA ASN A 362 8.56 -21.48 -3.17
C ASN A 362 8.98 -22.80 -3.84
N LYS A 363 8.02 -23.68 -4.15
CA LYS A 363 8.28 -24.90 -4.92
C LYS A 363 8.78 -24.60 -6.34
N ARG A 364 8.18 -23.63 -7.04
CA ARG A 364 8.62 -23.22 -8.40
C ARG A 364 9.98 -22.53 -8.40
N ARG A 365 10.27 -21.75 -7.35
CA ARG A 365 11.57 -21.07 -7.14
C ARG A 365 12.71 -22.05 -6.85
N GLY A 366 12.41 -23.19 -6.25
CA GLY A 366 13.38 -24.23 -5.92
C GLY A 366 14.20 -23.93 -4.65
N GLU A 367 14.89 -24.95 -4.15
CA GLU A 367 15.56 -24.93 -2.83
C GLU A 367 16.83 -24.05 -2.77
N GLU A 368 17.35 -23.61 -3.92
CA GLU A 368 18.56 -22.76 -3.97
C GLU A 368 18.28 -21.29 -3.60
N MET A 369 17.01 -20.87 -3.68
CA MET A 369 16.59 -19.54 -3.29
C MET A 369 16.11 -19.50 -1.83
N GLU A 370 16.28 -18.35 -1.18
CA GLU A 370 15.71 -18.12 0.14
C GLU A 370 14.18 -18.22 0.09
N HIS A 371 13.62 -18.91 1.09
CA HIS A 371 12.18 -19.05 1.29
C HIS A 371 11.53 -17.65 1.33
N LEU A 372 10.53 -17.44 0.48
CA LEU A 372 9.75 -16.22 0.46
C LEU A 372 8.49 -16.42 1.29
N ASP A 373 8.46 -15.73 2.43
CA ASP A 373 7.24 -15.57 3.22
C ASP A 373 6.37 -14.49 2.55
N LEU A 374 5.24 -14.89 1.96
CA LEU A 374 4.20 -13.96 1.50
C LEU A 374 3.43 -13.38 2.68
N ILE A 375 3.28 -14.14 3.78
CA ILE A 375 2.71 -13.68 5.04
C ILE A 375 3.60 -14.07 6.23
N ARG A 376 3.91 -13.10 7.08
CA ARG A 376 4.83 -13.32 8.20
C ARG A 376 4.13 -13.93 9.40
N LYS A 377 4.88 -14.70 10.19
CA LYS A 377 4.38 -15.31 11.45
C LYS A 377 3.73 -14.31 12.43
N PRO A 378 4.27 -13.08 12.66
CA PRO A 378 3.59 -12.09 13.49
C PRO A 378 2.22 -11.65 12.93
N GLU A 379 2.07 -11.58 11.61
CA GLU A 379 0.80 -11.23 10.96
C GLU A 379 -0.24 -12.33 11.17
N LEU A 380 0.13 -13.60 11.01
CA LEU A 380 -0.74 -14.75 11.30
C LEU A 380 -1.22 -14.75 12.75
N LYS A 381 -0.32 -14.46 13.71
CA LYS A 381 -0.66 -14.37 15.13
C LYS A 381 -1.64 -13.23 15.41
N GLU A 382 -1.46 -12.08 14.77
CA GLU A 382 -2.37 -10.94 14.91
C GLU A 382 -3.72 -11.19 14.22
N ILE A 383 -3.76 -11.84 13.06
CA ILE A 383 -5.00 -12.25 12.39
C ILE A 383 -5.80 -13.20 13.28
N ARG A 384 -5.14 -14.24 13.84
CA ARG A 384 -5.76 -15.17 14.79
C ARG A 384 -6.34 -14.42 16.00
N ARG A 385 -5.59 -13.48 16.56
CA ARG A 385 -6.07 -12.65 17.68
C ARG A 385 -7.31 -11.86 17.30
N LEU A 386 -7.32 -11.19 16.14
CA LEU A 386 -8.46 -10.41 15.66
C LEU A 386 -9.70 -11.29 15.44
N TRP A 387 -9.56 -12.42 14.73
CA TRP A 387 -10.69 -13.30 14.48
C TRP A 387 -11.30 -13.88 15.76
N ARG A 388 -10.46 -14.29 16.72
CA ARG A 388 -10.94 -14.80 18.00
C ARG A 388 -11.58 -13.73 18.88
N THR A 389 -11.06 -12.51 18.88
CA THR A 389 -11.51 -11.46 19.82
C THR A 389 -12.62 -10.57 19.29
N GLU A 390 -12.75 -10.42 17.97
CA GLU A 390 -13.67 -9.47 17.34
C GLU A 390 -14.71 -10.14 16.42
N GLU A 391 -14.38 -11.29 15.84
CA GLU A 391 -15.22 -12.01 14.88
C GLU A 391 -15.86 -13.28 15.49
N SER A 392 -15.60 -13.53 16.78
CA SER A 392 -16.09 -14.71 17.50
C SER A 392 -15.70 -16.05 16.82
N ASP A 393 -14.49 -16.13 16.27
CA ASP A 393 -13.97 -17.36 15.66
C ASP A 393 -13.59 -18.41 16.73
N TRP A 394 -14.59 -19.02 17.36
CA TRP A 394 -14.42 -20.04 18.41
C TRP A 394 -13.77 -21.33 17.89
N GLU A 395 -13.84 -21.58 16.58
CA GLU A 395 -13.17 -22.70 15.93
C GLU A 395 -11.65 -22.54 15.92
N ASP A 396 -11.14 -21.31 16.11
CA ASP A 396 -9.71 -21.00 16.01
C ASP A 396 -9.13 -21.47 14.67
N SER A 397 -9.62 -20.86 13.59
CA SER A 397 -9.44 -21.38 12.24
C SER A 397 -8.02 -21.19 11.70
N VAL A 398 -7.28 -20.18 12.18
CA VAL A 398 -5.95 -19.84 11.63
C VAL A 398 -4.93 -20.98 11.76
N PRO A 399 -4.73 -21.60 12.95
CA PRO A 399 -3.86 -22.77 13.08
C PRO A 399 -4.22 -23.92 12.15
N GLN A 400 -5.52 -24.22 12.01
CA GLN A 400 -6.02 -25.32 11.18
C GLN A 400 -5.73 -25.05 9.70
N ILE A 401 -6.10 -23.86 9.21
CA ILE A 401 -5.84 -23.44 7.83
C ILE A 401 -4.34 -23.48 7.52
N TYR A 402 -3.49 -23.05 8.47
CA TYR A 402 -2.05 -23.07 8.29
C TYR A 402 -1.50 -24.50 8.15
N GLU A 403 -1.90 -25.41 9.04
CA GLU A 403 -1.45 -26.81 9.00
C GLU A 403 -1.98 -27.53 7.75
N GLU A 404 -3.22 -27.29 7.35
CA GLU A 404 -3.82 -27.85 6.14
C GLU A 404 -3.10 -27.39 4.86
N ALA A 405 -2.80 -26.10 4.75
CA ALA A 405 -2.21 -25.51 3.54
C ALA A 405 -0.71 -25.76 3.42
N THR A 406 0.03 -25.71 4.53
CA THR A 406 1.51 -25.78 4.52
C THR A 406 2.04 -27.15 4.91
N GLY A 407 1.25 -27.97 5.63
CA GLY A 407 1.72 -29.21 6.25
C GLY A 407 2.61 -28.99 7.49
N GLU A 408 2.79 -27.75 7.94
CA GLU A 408 3.61 -27.38 9.09
C GLU A 408 2.76 -26.84 10.25
N SER A 409 3.28 -26.94 11.48
CA SER A 409 2.66 -26.31 12.66
C SER A 409 3.57 -25.22 13.22
N LEU A 410 2.98 -24.09 13.58
CA LEU A 410 3.67 -23.00 14.27
C LEU A 410 3.52 -23.11 15.78
N ASP A 411 4.45 -22.46 16.49
CA ASP A 411 4.32 -22.25 17.93
C ASP A 411 3.25 -21.19 18.23
N TRP A 412 2.03 -21.69 18.40
CA TRP A 412 0.83 -20.93 18.72
C TRP A 412 0.73 -20.69 20.22
N VAL A 413 0.53 -19.43 20.61
CA VAL A 413 0.22 -19.10 21.99
C VAL A 413 -1.10 -19.78 22.37
N THR A 414 -1.09 -20.55 23.46
CA THR A 414 -2.28 -21.12 24.08
C THR A 414 -2.83 -20.11 25.08
N ASP A 415 -4.13 -19.84 25.00
CA ASP A 415 -4.79 -18.95 25.96
C ASP A 415 -5.23 -19.78 27.17
N ASP A 416 -4.68 -19.47 28.35
CA ASP A 416 -5.01 -20.14 29.61
C ASP A 416 -6.41 -19.78 30.12
N LEU A 417 -7.00 -18.68 29.61
CA LEU A 417 -8.36 -18.26 29.92
C LEU A 417 -9.32 -18.99 28.98
N GLY A 418 -9.72 -20.20 29.38
CA GLY A 418 -10.59 -21.11 28.62
C GLY A 418 -11.51 -20.39 27.62
N SER A 419 -11.25 -20.61 26.34
CA SER A 419 -12.04 -20.06 25.24
C SER A 419 -13.14 -21.03 24.85
N PHE A 420 -14.24 -20.48 24.34
CA PHE A 420 -15.22 -21.29 23.61
C PHE A 420 -14.57 -21.96 22.40
N SER A 421 -15.02 -23.17 22.10
CA SER A 421 -14.55 -24.01 21.00
C SER A 421 -15.66 -24.27 19.98
N ALA A 422 -15.35 -25.08 18.96
CA ALA A 422 -16.34 -25.56 18.00
C ALA A 422 -17.50 -26.32 18.66
N GLU A 423 -17.26 -27.02 19.77
CA GLU A 423 -18.29 -27.77 20.50
C GLU A 423 -19.32 -26.81 21.13
N GLU A 424 -18.86 -25.75 21.81
CA GLU A 424 -19.77 -24.73 22.36
C GLU A 424 -20.51 -23.95 21.28
N LYS A 425 -19.88 -23.73 20.10
CA LYS A 425 -20.53 -23.08 18.96
C LYS A 425 -21.73 -23.88 18.48
N GLU A 426 -21.60 -25.20 18.39
CA GLU A 426 -22.68 -26.08 17.94
C GLU A 426 -23.83 -26.12 18.95
N VAL A 427 -23.51 -26.29 20.24
CA VAL A 427 -24.52 -26.26 21.31
C VAL A 427 -25.26 -24.92 21.33
N LEU A 428 -24.55 -23.80 21.14
CA LEU A 428 -25.18 -22.48 21.07
C LEU A 428 -26.12 -22.37 19.87
N ARG A 429 -25.74 -22.88 18.70
CA ARG A 429 -26.60 -22.89 17.51
C ARG A 429 -27.89 -23.67 17.74
N GLU A 430 -27.81 -24.85 18.36
CA GLU A 430 -28.99 -25.65 18.69
C GLU A 430 -29.96 -24.89 19.60
N VAL A 431 -29.44 -24.25 20.66
CA VAL A 431 -30.24 -23.47 21.62
C VAL A 431 -30.84 -22.21 20.96
N CYS A 432 -30.07 -21.53 20.12
CA CYS A 432 -30.54 -20.36 19.37
C CYS A 432 -31.67 -20.72 18.41
N ALA A 433 -31.58 -21.87 17.73
CA ALA A 433 -32.63 -22.36 16.84
C ALA A 433 -33.93 -22.70 17.60
N GLU A 434 -33.84 -23.23 18.82
CA GLU A 434 -35.03 -23.50 19.66
C GLU A 434 -35.76 -22.20 20.05
N HIS A 435 -35.01 -21.11 20.23
CA HIS A 435 -35.52 -19.84 20.76
C HIS A 435 -35.68 -18.72 19.72
N ASP A 436 -35.43 -18.98 18.45
CA ASP A 436 -35.48 -17.99 17.37
C ASP A 436 -34.58 -16.77 17.66
N LEU A 437 -33.32 -17.05 18.06
CA LEU A 437 -32.32 -16.04 18.39
C LEU A 437 -31.14 -16.08 17.41
N PRO A 438 -30.58 -14.93 17.02
CA PRO A 438 -29.37 -14.88 16.18
C PRO A 438 -28.15 -15.47 16.92
N PRO A 439 -27.50 -16.54 16.41
CA PRO A 439 -26.35 -17.15 17.08
C PRO A 439 -25.18 -16.19 17.26
N GLU A 440 -24.88 -15.37 16.26
CA GLU A 440 -23.75 -14.43 16.27
C GLU A 440 -23.91 -13.35 17.35
N LEU A 441 -25.16 -12.95 17.65
CA LEU A 441 -25.46 -12.03 18.74
C LEU A 441 -25.05 -12.64 20.08
N LEU A 442 -25.47 -13.87 20.36
CA LEU A 442 -25.15 -14.53 21.62
C LEU A 442 -23.67 -14.85 21.74
N GLN A 443 -22.99 -15.23 20.63
CA GLN A 443 -21.54 -15.41 20.62
C GLN A 443 -20.82 -14.14 21.06
N LYS A 444 -21.14 -12.99 20.44
CA LYS A 444 -20.53 -11.71 20.82
C LYS A 444 -20.82 -11.32 22.27
N LEU A 445 -22.02 -11.58 22.78
CA LEU A 445 -22.37 -11.29 24.17
C LEU A 445 -21.57 -12.16 25.15
N LEU A 446 -21.41 -13.45 24.85
CA LEU A 446 -20.61 -14.38 25.66
C LEU A 446 -19.12 -14.01 25.63
N ASP A 447 -18.58 -13.65 24.46
CA ASP A 447 -17.21 -13.16 24.35
C ASP A 447 -17.00 -11.87 25.14
N THR A 448 -17.97 -10.95 25.06
CA THR A 448 -17.92 -9.69 25.83
C THR A 448 -17.90 -9.94 27.34
N GLU A 449 -18.69 -10.91 27.82
CA GLU A 449 -18.69 -11.34 29.22
C GLU A 449 -17.34 -11.97 29.62
N LEU A 450 -16.82 -12.88 28.79
CA LEU A 450 -15.57 -13.57 29.02
C LEU A 450 -14.37 -12.60 29.08
N GLN A 451 -14.31 -11.64 28.16
CA GLN A 451 -13.25 -10.61 28.13
C GLN A 451 -13.24 -9.74 29.41
N HIS A 452 -14.38 -9.57 30.08
CA HIS A 452 -14.49 -8.82 31.33
C HIS A 452 -14.43 -9.71 32.58
N HIS A 453 -14.30 -11.03 32.41
CA HIS A 453 -14.20 -11.97 33.51
C HIS A 453 -12.92 -11.74 34.31
N GLY A 454 -13.00 -11.79 35.64
CA GLY A 454 -11.85 -11.55 36.52
C GLY A 454 -11.44 -10.07 36.70
N MET A 455 -12.03 -9.11 35.97
CA MET A 455 -11.75 -7.69 36.17
C MET A 455 -12.34 -7.16 37.49
N LYS A 456 -11.52 -6.44 38.28
CA LYS A 456 -11.97 -5.82 39.56
C LYS A 456 -13.06 -4.77 39.40
N ARG A 457 -13.12 -4.11 38.24
CA ARG A 457 -14.17 -3.15 37.87
C ARG A 457 -14.73 -3.56 36.51
N ARG A 458 -16.03 -3.87 36.49
CA ARG A 458 -16.74 -4.36 35.29
C ARG A 458 -17.71 -3.32 34.72
N SER A 459 -17.64 -2.06 35.14
CA SER A 459 -18.62 -1.04 34.72
C SER A 459 -18.60 -0.75 33.21
N SER A 460 -17.47 -1.00 32.53
CA SER A 460 -17.34 -0.86 31.07
C SER A 460 -18.14 -1.90 30.29
N ILE A 461 -18.46 -3.05 30.88
CA ILE A 461 -19.15 -4.14 30.16
C ILE A 461 -20.51 -3.70 29.64
N TYR A 462 -21.25 -2.90 30.41
CA TYR A 462 -22.56 -2.42 30.00
C TYR A 462 -22.50 -1.55 28.75
N THR A 463 -21.41 -0.80 28.57
CA THR A 463 -21.18 -0.01 27.35
C THR A 463 -20.89 -0.91 26.15
N GLU A 464 -20.13 -1.99 26.33
CA GLU A 464 -19.86 -2.93 25.24
C GLU A 464 -21.11 -3.77 24.89
N ILE A 465 -21.84 -4.28 25.88
CA ILE A 465 -23.13 -4.96 25.66
C ILE A 465 -24.13 -4.05 24.92
N ASP A 466 -24.24 -2.78 25.31
CA ASP A 466 -25.10 -1.80 24.63
C ASP A 466 -24.66 -1.55 23.18
N LYS A 467 -23.35 -1.60 22.87
CA LYS A 467 -22.88 -1.55 21.47
C LYS A 467 -23.30 -2.79 20.70
N VAL A 468 -23.14 -3.98 21.27
CA VAL A 468 -23.54 -5.25 20.63
C VAL A 468 -25.04 -5.23 20.31
N PHE A 469 -25.89 -4.79 21.23
CA PHE A 469 -27.34 -4.69 20.98
C PHE A 469 -27.74 -3.63 19.94
N ARG A 470 -26.86 -2.66 19.62
CA ARG A 470 -27.12 -1.65 18.58
C ARG A 470 -26.72 -2.08 17.18
N GLU A 471 -26.04 -3.22 17.04
CA GLU A 471 -25.75 -3.78 15.73
C GLU A 471 -27.03 -4.34 15.07
N ASP A 472 -26.98 -4.52 13.76
CA ASP A 472 -28.03 -5.19 13.00
C ASP A 472 -27.82 -6.72 13.07
N TRP A 473 -28.83 -7.42 13.59
CA TRP A 473 -28.85 -8.87 13.79
C TRP A 473 -29.93 -9.56 12.97
N ARG A 474 -30.61 -8.80 12.10
CA ARG A 474 -31.59 -9.34 11.16
C ARG A 474 -30.90 -10.21 10.12
N SER A 475 -31.66 -11.13 9.54
CA SER A 475 -31.16 -11.96 8.45
C SER A 475 -30.92 -11.12 7.18
N VAL A 476 -30.15 -11.68 6.24
CA VAL A 476 -29.90 -11.05 4.93
C VAL A 476 -31.22 -10.75 4.22
N GLU A 477 -32.16 -11.70 4.27
CA GLU A 477 -33.48 -11.60 3.65
C GLU A 477 -34.33 -10.48 4.27
N GLU A 478 -34.30 -10.36 5.60
CA GLU A 478 -35.01 -9.30 6.32
C GLU A 478 -34.44 -7.91 6.00
N ILE A 479 -33.12 -7.78 5.89
CA ILE A 479 -32.46 -6.51 5.55
C ILE A 479 -32.80 -6.10 4.12
N VAL A 480 -32.71 -7.03 3.17
CA VAL A 480 -32.97 -6.77 1.75
C VAL A 480 -34.45 -6.46 1.50
N ALA A 481 -35.37 -7.08 2.25
CA ALA A 481 -36.80 -6.79 2.13
C ALA A 481 -37.15 -5.31 2.41
N ASP A 482 -36.35 -4.63 3.24
CA ASP A 482 -36.53 -3.22 3.57
C ASP A 482 -35.88 -2.27 2.55
N VAL A 483 -35.02 -2.77 1.64
CA VAL A 483 -34.23 -1.96 0.71
C VAL A 483 -34.63 -2.25 -0.74
N ASN A 484 -35.21 -1.26 -1.41
CA ASN A 484 -35.63 -1.40 -2.81
C ASN A 484 -34.45 -1.68 -3.76
N GLY A 485 -34.60 -2.70 -4.60
CA GLY A 485 -33.66 -3.01 -5.69
C GLY A 485 -32.47 -3.88 -5.27
N GLU A 486 -32.53 -4.52 -4.11
CA GLU A 486 -31.59 -5.54 -3.65
C GLU A 486 -32.22 -6.94 -3.74
N ASP A 487 -31.37 -7.94 -3.86
CA ASP A 487 -31.74 -9.36 -3.95
C ASP A 487 -30.85 -10.15 -2.97
N ALA A 488 -31.47 -10.98 -2.12
CA ALA A 488 -30.80 -11.68 -1.03
C ALA A 488 -29.72 -12.64 -1.57
N ASP A 489 -30.01 -13.31 -2.69
CA ASP A 489 -29.12 -14.26 -3.35
C ASP A 489 -27.76 -13.64 -3.71
N ARG A 490 -27.70 -12.32 -3.95
CA ARG A 490 -26.43 -11.62 -4.24
C ARG A 490 -25.50 -11.55 -3.04
N TRP A 491 -26.05 -11.61 -1.84
CA TRP A 491 -25.34 -11.47 -0.58
C TRP A 491 -25.05 -12.81 0.08
N GLU A 492 -25.47 -13.92 -0.51
CA GLU A 492 -25.08 -15.24 -0.04
C GLU A 492 -23.65 -15.56 -0.47
N TYR A 493 -22.90 -16.20 0.42
CA TYR A 493 -21.56 -16.70 0.15
C TYR A 493 -21.58 -18.22 0.25
N GLU A 494 -21.99 -18.87 -0.84
CA GLU A 494 -22.11 -20.34 -0.93
C GLU A 494 -20.90 -21.02 -1.59
N LEU A 495 -19.87 -20.25 -1.95
CA LEU A 495 -18.70 -20.80 -2.62
C LEU A 495 -17.95 -21.76 -1.71
N SER A 496 -17.77 -22.99 -2.18
CA SER A 496 -16.76 -23.89 -1.68
C SER A 496 -15.36 -23.35 -1.97
N TYR A 497 -14.37 -23.83 -1.23
CA TYR A 497 -12.98 -23.44 -1.46
C TYR A 497 -12.52 -23.75 -2.90
N ASP A 498 -12.94 -24.89 -3.44
CA ASP A 498 -12.56 -25.33 -4.79
C ASP A 498 -13.06 -24.39 -5.90
N GLU A 499 -14.11 -23.60 -5.64
CA GLU A 499 -14.63 -22.61 -6.60
C GLU A 499 -13.84 -21.29 -6.58
N LEU A 500 -12.91 -21.11 -5.63
CA LEU A 500 -11.91 -20.05 -5.59
C LEU A 500 -10.52 -20.53 -6.05
N ALA A 501 -10.35 -21.84 -6.21
CA ALA A 501 -9.08 -22.50 -6.47
C ALA A 501 -8.63 -22.40 -7.94
#